data_AF-A0A1L7XK58-F1
#
_entry.id   AF-A0A1L7XK58-F1
#
_cell.length_a   1.000
_cell.length_b   1.000
_cell.length_c   1.000
_cell.angle_alpha   90.00
_cell.angle_beta   90.00
_cell.angle_gamma   90.00
#
_symmetry.space_group_name_H-M   'P 1'
#
loop_
_entity.id
_entity.type
_entity.pdbx_description
1 polymer ?
#
loop_
_entity_poly.entity_id
_entity_poly.type
_entity_poly.pdbx_seq_one_letter_code
_entity_poly.pdbx_strand_id
1 'polypeptide(L)'
;MAPPQWLSRRTSSGLTDTSDNFSQLENGTEMANLRPQRERSDRILREIHEGRQVTLHRHSNSTPLTATSHNCSICLDPVTLADVREHKFWHCRDCYNTFHFQCVQGVNSRPLSGAWQCPYCRATQVRLTRALCWCGARPEVCNGHCGRREVCPHGEFKTCWKACHPGACVVPCSNRCANLPPTPQVLAVPSLRQSFSDKWRKTQGYKTEIAVLFAPFAVLYGLVIALAVYDIKWTIEPYKYPNFATQWDDWGILPKILLVPFYIGPLGVLLFALGMQIAKMLVAVLSLDSLETKPRTKKFAKVSGAIMMGLMFVVLILLPVVCFFGGGSDVAWYNQMKDSCKGFNTRINMDGGDHALEERFKMHSFTPKVEDQELFLAPRLKPNTRSNGNTKTFQYFYRLSGSTDKTKNIAVDVDIENRAWRLMKFNATDLENKWLAYDYRHHAKIPTFSNTDFKIIENGTFSSVSKEHNHMHIYGLDMDISNMNLFLDNTIHEPFLRVYDTRDLGEDQIKTLLDKEWSSNSDSRVIMRTASFGHGRQDLDMCVKESEGYQAELDGGLPIPRYWSGIDDRNLVPFAIVSAYRAKLYREKQPKQN
;
A
#
# COMPACT_ATOMS: atom_id res chain seq x y z
N MET A 1 30.92 18.05 15.39
CA MET A 1 31.08 16.75 16.07
C MET A 1 29.92 15.87 15.62
N ALA A 2 30.24 14.69 15.05
CA ALA A 2 29.30 13.81 14.36
C ALA A 2 28.46 12.93 15.34
N PRO A 3 27.27 12.47 14.96
CA PRO A 3 26.43 11.60 15.80
C PRO A 3 26.75 10.10 15.58
N PRO A 4 26.45 9.20 16.54
CA PRO A 4 26.69 7.77 16.37
C PRO A 4 25.50 7.06 15.70
N GLN A 5 25.84 6.15 14.78
CA GLN A 5 24.94 5.26 14.07
C GLN A 5 24.78 3.92 14.79
N TRP A 6 23.55 3.40 14.76
CA TRP A 6 23.17 2.04 15.14
C TRP A 6 23.48 1.03 14.03
N LEU A 7 23.92 -0.18 14.40
CA LEU A 7 24.07 -1.33 13.48
C LEU A 7 23.37 -2.57 14.04
N SER A 8 22.34 -3.03 13.32
CA SER A 8 21.68 -4.33 13.49
C SER A 8 22.36 -5.40 12.62
N ARG A 9 22.70 -6.55 13.19
CA ARG A 9 23.21 -7.74 12.49
C ARG A 9 22.07 -8.74 12.21
N ARG A 10 21.93 -9.20 10.97
CA ARG A 10 21.24 -10.47 10.61
C ARG A 10 22.25 -11.45 10.04
N THR A 11 22.15 -12.69 10.47
CA THR A 11 22.90 -13.86 9.98
C THR A 11 22.14 -14.54 8.83
N SER A 12 22.90 -15.01 7.85
CA SER A 12 22.47 -15.74 6.65
C SER A 12 22.60 -17.25 6.84
N SER A 13 21.58 -17.99 6.41
CA SER A 13 21.55 -19.44 6.26
C SER A 13 22.19 -19.88 4.93
N GLY A 14 23.04 -20.90 4.98
CA GLY A 14 23.51 -21.65 3.81
C GLY A 14 22.60 -22.83 3.48
N LEU A 15 22.65 -23.29 2.23
CA LEU A 15 22.16 -24.61 1.80
C LEU A 15 22.84 -25.01 0.48
N THR A 16 23.25 -26.27 0.45
CA THR A 16 24.17 -26.95 -0.46
C THR A 16 23.48 -27.65 -1.63
N ASP A 17 24.25 -27.80 -2.72
CA ASP A 17 24.01 -28.61 -3.92
C ASP A 17 23.81 -30.11 -3.66
N THR A 18 23.17 -30.80 -4.61
CA THR A 18 23.52 -32.18 -5.04
C THR A 18 22.99 -32.50 -6.44
N SER A 19 23.75 -33.35 -7.12
CA SER A 19 23.82 -33.66 -8.56
C SER A 19 23.28 -35.05 -8.94
N ASP A 20 22.92 -35.17 -10.24
CA ASP A 20 23.11 -36.28 -11.20
C ASP A 20 22.68 -37.75 -10.94
N ASN A 21 21.89 -38.30 -11.89
CA ASN A 21 22.26 -39.38 -12.85
C ASN A 21 21.03 -40.16 -13.38
N PHE A 22 20.98 -40.49 -14.69
CA PHE A 22 20.75 -41.85 -15.22
C PHE A 22 20.69 -41.91 -16.77
N SER A 23 21.07 -43.08 -17.30
CA SER A 23 21.50 -43.39 -18.68
C SER A 23 20.62 -44.43 -19.42
N GLN A 24 20.71 -44.43 -20.76
CA GLN A 24 20.65 -45.54 -21.76
C GLN A 24 19.40 -46.44 -21.98
N LEU A 25 18.99 -46.69 -23.25
CA LEU A 25 19.30 -47.91 -24.07
C LEU A 25 18.49 -48.02 -25.42
N GLU A 26 19.23 -48.32 -26.50
CA GLU A 26 19.11 -49.30 -27.62
C GLU A 26 17.88 -49.61 -28.56
N ASN A 27 18.28 -49.80 -29.85
CA ASN A 27 18.04 -50.86 -30.87
C ASN A 27 16.74 -51.01 -31.72
N GLY A 28 16.94 -51.38 -33.01
CA GLY A 28 16.01 -52.21 -33.81
C GLY A 28 15.84 -51.89 -35.32
N THR A 29 16.14 -52.87 -36.18
CA THR A 29 16.27 -52.90 -37.67
C THR A 29 14.98 -53.24 -38.48
N GLU A 30 15.04 -53.02 -39.81
CA GLU A 30 14.62 -53.93 -40.92
C GLU A 30 13.69 -53.36 -42.03
N MET A 31 13.90 -53.88 -43.26
CA MET A 31 13.03 -53.99 -44.46
C MET A 31 13.47 -53.26 -45.75
N ALA A 32 13.95 -54.09 -46.66
CA ALA A 32 14.28 -53.83 -48.05
C ALA A 32 13.16 -54.39 -48.95
N ASN A 33 12.43 -53.53 -49.70
CA ASN A 33 11.66 -53.97 -50.88
C ASN A 33 11.11 -52.81 -51.75
N LEU A 34 11.96 -51.95 -52.35
CA LEU A 34 11.52 -50.91 -53.31
C LEU A 34 12.60 -50.54 -54.35
N ARG A 35 13.34 -51.51 -54.93
CA ARG A 35 14.46 -51.20 -55.84
C ARG A 35 14.09 -50.58 -57.21
N PRO A 36 12.97 -50.90 -57.90
CA PRO A 36 12.78 -50.41 -59.28
C PRO A 36 12.29 -48.95 -59.41
N GLN A 37 11.59 -48.40 -58.40
CA GLN A 37 11.13 -46.99 -58.41
C GLN A 37 12.17 -46.01 -57.84
N ARG A 38 13.10 -46.52 -57.01
CA ARG A 38 14.16 -45.73 -56.38
C ARG A 38 15.22 -45.31 -57.39
N GLU A 39 15.55 -46.16 -58.35
CA GLU A 39 16.54 -45.84 -59.40
C GLU A 39 16.11 -44.69 -60.32
N ARG A 40 14.81 -44.48 -60.55
CA ARG A 40 14.30 -43.35 -61.35
C ARG A 40 14.32 -42.03 -60.56
N SER A 41 14.01 -42.09 -59.26
CA SER A 41 14.06 -40.94 -58.36
C SER A 41 15.50 -40.52 -58.01
N ASP A 42 16.40 -41.50 -57.86
CA ASP A 42 17.83 -41.27 -57.58
C ASP A 42 18.58 -40.74 -58.81
N ARG A 43 18.07 -40.98 -60.03
CA ARG A 43 18.59 -40.36 -61.27
C ARG A 43 18.24 -38.86 -61.32
N ILE A 44 17.01 -38.49 -60.98
CA ILE A 44 16.56 -37.08 -60.94
C ILE A 44 17.25 -36.31 -59.79
N LEU A 45 17.43 -36.94 -58.63
CA LEU A 45 18.18 -36.33 -57.52
C LEU A 45 19.66 -36.14 -57.84
N ARG A 46 20.28 -37.05 -58.63
CA ARG A 46 21.66 -36.87 -59.12
C ARG A 46 21.79 -35.69 -60.08
N GLU A 47 20.85 -35.53 -61.01
CA GLU A 47 20.84 -34.38 -61.93
C GLU A 47 20.65 -33.03 -61.22
N ILE A 48 19.92 -33.01 -60.10
CA ILE A 48 19.77 -31.81 -59.24
C ILE A 48 21.03 -31.56 -58.39
N HIS A 49 21.72 -32.61 -57.92
CA HIS A 49 22.92 -32.48 -57.07
C HIS A 49 24.18 -32.09 -57.85
N GLU A 50 24.24 -32.39 -59.16
CA GLU A 50 25.36 -32.06 -60.05
C GLU A 50 25.38 -30.60 -60.52
N GLY A 51 24.49 -29.75 -60.02
CA GLY A 51 24.58 -28.30 -60.23
C GLY A 51 24.40 -27.85 -61.68
N ARG A 52 23.82 -28.69 -62.56
CA ARG A 52 23.36 -28.23 -63.87
C ARG A 52 22.24 -27.21 -63.64
N GLN A 53 22.50 -25.96 -64.02
CA GLN A 53 21.52 -24.90 -64.02
C GLN A 53 20.33 -25.31 -64.89
N VAL A 54 19.25 -25.78 -64.26
CA VAL A 54 17.93 -25.72 -64.88
C VAL A 54 17.55 -24.25 -64.89
N THR A 55 17.56 -23.66 -66.07
CA THR A 55 17.17 -22.27 -66.30
C THR A 55 15.72 -22.10 -65.84
N LEU A 56 15.53 -21.39 -64.73
CA LEU A 56 14.23 -21.09 -64.16
C LEU A 56 13.54 -20.03 -65.04
N HIS A 57 12.69 -20.46 -65.97
CA HIS A 57 11.72 -19.56 -66.61
C HIS A 57 10.67 -19.14 -65.59
N ARG A 58 10.91 -18.00 -64.93
CA ARG A 58 9.93 -17.30 -64.10
C ARG A 58 8.90 -16.64 -65.02
N HIS A 59 7.85 -17.36 -65.40
CA HIS A 59 6.69 -16.74 -66.05
C HIS A 59 5.89 -15.94 -65.02
N SER A 60 6.17 -14.65 -64.91
CA SER A 60 5.28 -13.68 -64.27
C SER A 60 4.41 -13.02 -65.34
N ASN A 61 3.37 -13.71 -65.80
CA ASN A 61 2.30 -13.09 -66.60
C ASN A 61 0.95 -13.47 -65.99
N SER A 62 0.27 -12.47 -65.43
CA SER A 62 -1.10 -12.57 -64.94
C SER A 62 -2.08 -12.40 -66.11
N THR A 63 -2.34 -13.47 -66.85
CA THR A 63 -3.46 -13.57 -67.79
C THR A 63 -4.57 -14.45 -67.22
N PRO A 64 -5.86 -14.14 -67.44
CA PRO A 64 -6.97 -14.98 -67.01
C PRO A 64 -6.89 -16.37 -67.66
N LEU A 65 -6.99 -17.41 -66.84
CA LEU A 65 -6.87 -18.82 -67.24
C LEU A 65 -8.01 -19.26 -68.17
N THR A 66 -7.73 -19.36 -69.46
CA THR A 66 -8.32 -20.41 -70.33
C THR A 66 -7.29 -21.54 -70.44
N ALA A 67 -7.59 -22.66 -69.78
CA ALA A 67 -6.98 -23.99 -69.99
C ALA A 67 -5.44 -24.06 -70.14
N THR A 68 -4.66 -23.40 -69.28
CA THR A 68 -3.22 -23.70 -69.17
C THR A 68 -3.02 -24.89 -68.25
N SER A 69 -2.65 -26.05 -68.82
CA SER A 69 -2.24 -27.24 -68.07
C SER A 69 -1.02 -26.91 -67.20
N HIS A 70 -1.11 -27.06 -65.89
CA HIS A 70 0.05 -26.96 -65.00
C HIS A 70 0.71 -28.33 -64.90
N ASN A 71 2.01 -28.46 -65.15
CA ASN A 71 2.67 -29.76 -65.05
C ASN A 71 3.08 -30.05 -63.60
N CYS A 72 2.96 -31.31 -63.17
CA CYS A 72 3.46 -31.78 -61.89
C CYS A 72 4.98 -31.68 -61.88
N SER A 73 5.59 -30.91 -60.98
CA SER A 73 7.05 -30.74 -60.99
C SER A 73 7.85 -31.98 -60.58
N ILE A 74 7.19 -33.10 -60.21
CA ILE A 74 7.85 -34.37 -59.91
C ILE A 74 7.82 -35.32 -61.13
N CYS A 75 6.65 -35.54 -61.73
CA CYS A 75 6.51 -36.47 -62.86
C CYS A 75 6.44 -35.78 -64.23
N LEU A 76 6.34 -34.45 -64.26
CA LEU A 76 6.22 -33.60 -65.44
C LEU A 76 4.92 -33.75 -66.24
N ASP A 77 4.04 -34.68 -65.86
CA ASP A 77 2.72 -34.85 -66.48
C ASP A 77 1.79 -33.65 -66.19
N PRO A 78 0.89 -33.28 -67.11
CA PRO A 78 -0.07 -32.20 -66.91
C PRO A 78 -1.08 -32.56 -65.81
N VAL A 79 -1.27 -31.65 -64.87
CA VAL A 79 -2.33 -31.68 -63.85
C VAL A 79 -3.57 -31.10 -64.51
N THR A 80 -4.50 -31.96 -64.93
CA THR A 80 -5.74 -31.49 -65.58
C THR A 80 -6.84 -31.27 -64.56
N LEU A 81 -7.77 -30.35 -64.85
CA LEU A 81 -8.95 -30.12 -64.01
C LEU A 81 -9.95 -31.30 -64.05
N ALA A 82 -9.81 -32.23 -65.01
CA ALA A 82 -10.60 -33.46 -65.06
C ALA A 82 -10.14 -34.45 -63.97
N ASP A 83 -8.89 -34.38 -63.54
CA ASP A 83 -8.31 -35.23 -62.49
C ASP A 83 -8.84 -34.89 -61.08
N VAL A 84 -9.59 -33.80 -60.93
CA VAL A 84 -10.06 -33.25 -59.64
C VAL A 84 -11.00 -34.19 -58.87
N ARG A 85 -11.63 -35.16 -59.55
CA ARG A 85 -12.50 -36.14 -58.88
C ARG A 85 -11.75 -37.37 -58.34
N GLU A 86 -10.59 -37.72 -58.89
CA GLU A 86 -9.88 -38.96 -58.52
C GLU A 86 -8.48 -38.71 -57.95
N HIS A 87 -7.83 -37.62 -58.34
CA HIS A 87 -6.46 -37.30 -57.96
C HIS A 87 -6.43 -35.90 -57.32
N LYS A 88 -6.38 -35.87 -55.98
CA LYS A 88 -6.10 -34.64 -55.22
C LYS A 88 -4.80 -34.04 -55.78
N PHE A 89 -4.75 -32.75 -56.09
CA PHE A 89 -3.53 -32.07 -56.52
C PHE A 89 -3.10 -31.05 -55.47
N TRP A 90 -1.79 -30.88 -55.30
CA TRP A 90 -1.17 -30.14 -54.22
C TRP A 90 -0.28 -29.03 -54.79
N HIS A 91 0.00 -28.01 -53.98
CA HIS A 91 1.03 -27.02 -54.29
C HIS A 91 1.90 -26.73 -53.08
N CYS A 92 3.13 -26.31 -53.34
CA CYS A 92 3.95 -25.69 -52.32
C CYS A 92 3.46 -24.27 -52.04
N ARG A 93 3.33 -23.88 -50.76
CA ARG A 93 2.96 -22.50 -50.41
C ARG A 93 4.06 -21.49 -50.74
N ASP A 94 5.31 -21.90 -50.68
CA ASP A 94 6.45 -20.99 -50.79
C ASP A 94 6.84 -20.74 -52.25
N CYS A 95 6.93 -21.79 -53.07
CA CYS A 95 7.29 -21.67 -54.48
C CYS A 95 6.13 -21.84 -55.47
N TYR A 96 4.92 -22.15 -55.00
CA TYR A 96 3.72 -22.35 -55.83
C TYR A 96 3.81 -23.46 -56.89
N ASN A 97 4.86 -24.29 -56.89
CA ASN A 97 4.92 -25.48 -57.76
C ASN A 97 3.79 -26.45 -57.45
N THR A 98 3.28 -27.06 -58.51
CA THR A 98 2.13 -27.98 -58.50
C THR A 98 2.57 -29.43 -58.56
N PHE A 99 1.85 -30.31 -57.86
CA PHE A 99 2.20 -31.72 -57.73
C PHE A 99 0.94 -32.60 -57.72
N HIS A 100 1.02 -33.78 -58.34
CA HIS A 100 0.03 -34.84 -58.09
C HIS A 100 0.17 -35.33 -56.65
N PHE A 101 -0.94 -35.59 -55.95
CA PHE A 101 -0.90 -36.12 -54.59
C PHE A 101 -0.13 -37.44 -54.49
N GLN A 102 -0.29 -38.32 -55.48
CA GLN A 102 0.46 -39.57 -55.54
C GLN A 102 1.97 -39.34 -55.69
N CYS A 103 2.40 -38.35 -56.48
CA CYS A 103 3.81 -37.97 -56.57
C CYS A 103 4.32 -37.44 -55.23
N VAL A 104 3.51 -36.67 -54.51
CA VAL A 104 3.87 -36.19 -53.17
C VAL A 104 3.97 -37.36 -52.18
N GLN A 105 3.02 -38.28 -52.18
CA GLN A 105 3.05 -39.47 -51.32
C GLN A 105 4.24 -40.38 -51.64
N GLY A 106 4.56 -40.58 -52.92
CA GLY A 106 5.69 -41.41 -53.36
C GLY A 106 7.05 -40.85 -52.93
N VAL A 107 7.20 -39.52 -52.87
CA VAL A 107 8.42 -38.86 -52.38
C VAL A 107 8.50 -38.86 -50.84
N ASN A 108 7.37 -39.01 -50.15
CA ASN A 108 7.27 -38.94 -48.69
C ASN A 108 6.92 -40.32 -48.10
N SER A 109 7.91 -41.20 -48.00
CA SER A 109 7.75 -42.60 -47.55
C SER A 109 7.41 -42.79 -46.06
N ARG A 110 7.11 -41.72 -45.32
CA ARG A 110 6.63 -41.79 -43.92
C ARG A 110 5.20 -41.27 -43.82
N PRO A 111 4.33 -41.90 -43.00
CA PRO A 111 2.96 -41.43 -42.80
C PRO A 111 2.97 -39.95 -42.38
N LEU A 112 2.12 -39.14 -43.03
CA LEU A 112 1.97 -37.67 -42.96
C LEU A 112 1.55 -37.15 -41.56
N SER A 113 2.27 -37.55 -40.51
CA SER A 113 2.15 -37.00 -39.16
C SER A 113 3.00 -35.74 -38.97
N GLY A 114 3.71 -35.29 -40.01
CA GLY A 114 4.55 -34.09 -39.99
C GLY A 114 4.65 -33.38 -41.34
N ALA A 115 4.98 -32.10 -41.26
CA ALA A 115 5.28 -31.14 -42.31
C ALA A 115 5.79 -31.71 -43.65
N TRP A 116 5.06 -31.53 -44.76
CA TRP A 116 5.59 -31.80 -46.10
C TRP A 116 6.28 -30.55 -46.67
N GLN A 117 7.52 -30.70 -47.14
CA GLN A 117 8.26 -29.68 -47.89
C GLN A 117 8.40 -30.15 -49.33
N CYS A 118 8.08 -29.29 -50.30
CA CYS A 118 8.29 -29.66 -51.69
C CYS A 118 9.80 -29.80 -51.99
N PRO A 119 10.20 -30.66 -52.95
CA PRO A 119 11.61 -30.90 -53.26
C PRO A 119 12.41 -29.62 -53.52
N TYR A 120 11.76 -28.63 -54.15
CA TYR A 120 12.36 -27.34 -54.49
C TYR A 120 12.55 -26.41 -53.28
N CYS A 121 11.62 -26.40 -52.33
CA CYS A 121 11.71 -25.58 -51.11
C CYS A 121 12.47 -26.30 -50.00
N ARG A 122 12.63 -27.63 -50.06
CA ARG A 122 13.47 -28.37 -49.10
C ARG A 122 14.93 -27.90 -49.13
N ALA A 123 15.39 -27.37 -50.27
CA ALA A 123 16.71 -26.75 -50.42
C ALA A 123 16.85 -25.37 -49.76
N THR A 124 15.75 -24.74 -49.33
CA THR A 124 15.71 -23.40 -48.72
C THR A 124 14.89 -23.43 -47.43
N GLN A 125 15.57 -23.34 -46.28
CA GLN A 125 15.01 -23.65 -44.96
C GLN A 125 13.78 -22.82 -44.54
N VAL A 126 12.55 -23.30 -44.81
CA VAL A 126 11.32 -22.94 -44.07
C VAL A 126 10.43 -24.19 -43.95
N ARG A 127 9.95 -24.51 -42.73
CA ARG A 127 9.12 -25.71 -42.46
C ARG A 127 7.61 -25.39 -42.54
N LEU A 128 6.86 -26.10 -43.39
CA LEU A 128 5.40 -26.00 -43.50
C LEU A 128 4.71 -27.21 -42.84
N THR A 129 3.87 -26.99 -41.84
CA THR A 129 3.38 -28.08 -40.96
C THR A 129 2.29 -28.98 -41.55
N ARG A 130 1.60 -28.63 -42.64
CA ARG A 130 0.59 -29.48 -43.29
C ARG A 130 0.42 -29.13 -44.78
N ALA A 131 0.08 -30.11 -45.61
CA ALA A 131 -0.37 -29.84 -46.97
C ALA A 131 -1.80 -29.32 -46.97
N LEU A 132 -2.00 -28.19 -47.65
CA LEU A 132 -3.28 -27.51 -47.75
C LEU A 132 -3.72 -27.48 -49.21
N CYS A 133 -5.04 -27.47 -49.42
CA CYS A 133 -5.59 -27.11 -50.73
C CYS A 133 -5.16 -25.67 -51.11
N TRP A 134 -5.28 -25.29 -52.38
CA TRP A 134 -5.02 -23.93 -52.89
C TRP A 134 -5.75 -22.83 -52.08
N CYS A 135 -6.89 -23.14 -51.48
CA CYS A 135 -7.66 -22.25 -50.61
C CYS A 135 -7.15 -22.16 -49.15
N GLY A 136 -6.20 -22.99 -48.73
CA GLY A 136 -5.76 -23.07 -47.34
C GLY A 136 -6.64 -23.93 -46.41
N ALA A 137 -7.74 -24.50 -46.92
CA ALA A 137 -8.60 -25.41 -46.17
C ALA A 137 -8.05 -26.86 -46.17
N ARG A 138 -8.49 -27.66 -45.19
CA ARG A 138 -8.25 -29.11 -45.19
C ARG A 138 -8.97 -29.76 -46.39
N PRO A 139 -8.38 -30.81 -46.99
CA PRO A 139 -8.91 -31.44 -48.19
C PRO A 139 -10.32 -32.04 -48.02
N GLU A 140 -10.76 -32.28 -46.78
CA GLU A 140 -12.11 -32.78 -46.46
C GLU A 140 -13.22 -31.72 -46.57
N VAL A 141 -12.88 -30.43 -46.67
CA VAL A 141 -13.84 -29.31 -46.54
C VAL A 141 -13.88 -28.39 -47.78
N CYS A 142 -13.10 -28.70 -48.82
CA CYS A 142 -13.02 -27.83 -49.99
C CYS A 142 -14.12 -28.16 -51.02
N ASN A 143 -15.21 -27.40 -51.03
CA ASN A 143 -16.28 -27.47 -52.04
C ASN A 143 -15.87 -26.88 -53.41
N GLY A 144 -14.58 -26.97 -53.78
CA GLY A 144 -14.05 -26.48 -55.05
C GLY A 144 -13.87 -24.95 -55.17
N HIS A 145 -14.27 -24.16 -54.17
CA HIS A 145 -14.18 -22.70 -54.18
C HIS A 145 -13.16 -22.19 -53.16
N CYS A 146 -12.50 -21.06 -53.45
CA CYS A 146 -11.40 -20.55 -52.63
C CYS A 146 -11.81 -20.09 -51.22
N GLY A 147 -12.95 -19.41 -51.05
CA GLY A 147 -13.48 -18.99 -49.74
C GLY A 147 -12.61 -18.01 -48.93
N ARG A 148 -11.43 -17.62 -49.44
CA ARG A 148 -10.48 -16.74 -48.77
C ARG A 148 -11.00 -15.29 -48.76
N ARG A 149 -11.00 -14.63 -47.60
CA ARG A 149 -11.30 -13.20 -47.51
C ARG A 149 -10.04 -12.40 -47.81
N GLU A 150 -10.07 -11.64 -48.89
CA GLU A 150 -9.00 -10.72 -49.27
C GLU A 150 -9.56 -9.31 -49.41
N VAL A 151 -8.67 -8.32 -49.35
CA VAL A 151 -9.02 -6.91 -49.51
C VAL A 151 -8.88 -6.56 -50.99
N CYS A 152 -9.92 -6.00 -51.60
CA CYS A 152 -9.82 -5.49 -52.95
C CYS A 152 -8.83 -4.31 -53.02
N PRO A 153 -8.33 -3.91 -54.20
CA PRO A 153 -7.42 -2.77 -54.35
C PRO A 153 -7.87 -1.45 -53.68
N HIS A 154 -9.16 -1.31 -53.39
CA HIS A 154 -9.79 -0.14 -52.76
C HIS A 154 -10.12 -0.33 -51.26
N GLY A 155 -9.59 -1.36 -50.59
CA GLY A 155 -9.74 -1.51 -49.14
C GLY A 155 -10.98 -2.28 -48.66
N GLU A 156 -11.89 -2.70 -49.55
CA GLU A 156 -13.08 -3.48 -49.19
C GLU A 156 -12.77 -4.99 -49.04
N PHE A 157 -13.19 -5.61 -47.94
CA PHE A 157 -13.06 -7.07 -47.73
C PHE A 157 -14.06 -7.85 -48.57
N LYS A 158 -13.58 -8.80 -49.37
CA LYS A 158 -14.38 -9.67 -50.24
C LYS A 158 -13.95 -11.13 -50.09
N THR A 159 -14.91 -12.04 -50.11
CA THR A 159 -14.64 -13.48 -50.16
C THR A 159 -14.38 -13.90 -51.61
N CYS A 160 -13.31 -14.65 -51.87
CA CYS A 160 -13.00 -15.19 -53.18
C CYS A 160 -13.90 -16.39 -53.50
N TRP A 161 -14.83 -16.22 -54.44
CA TRP A 161 -15.73 -17.27 -54.93
C TRP A 161 -15.22 -17.95 -56.20
N LYS A 162 -13.97 -17.70 -56.62
CA LYS A 162 -13.39 -18.42 -57.76
C LYS A 162 -13.12 -19.87 -57.36
N ALA A 163 -13.10 -20.75 -58.37
CA ALA A 163 -12.53 -22.07 -58.21
C ALA A 163 -11.14 -21.93 -57.57
N CYS A 164 -10.76 -22.90 -56.73
CA CYS A 164 -9.42 -22.96 -56.17
C CYS A 164 -8.38 -22.67 -57.27
N HIS A 165 -7.50 -21.71 -57.03
CA HIS A 165 -6.49 -21.25 -57.99
C HIS A 165 -5.14 -21.04 -57.26
N PRO A 166 -4.00 -21.15 -57.96
CA PRO A 166 -2.70 -20.83 -57.36
C PRO A 166 -2.55 -19.29 -57.28
N GLY A 167 -1.73 -18.81 -56.34
CA GLY A 167 -1.43 -17.39 -56.18
C GLY A 167 -2.50 -16.55 -55.44
N ALA A 168 -2.28 -15.23 -55.36
CA ALA A 168 -3.14 -14.31 -54.62
C ALA A 168 -4.56 -14.22 -55.21
N CYS A 169 -5.58 -14.11 -54.37
CA CYS A 169 -6.96 -13.98 -54.86
C CYS A 169 -7.19 -12.58 -55.43
N VAL A 170 -7.42 -12.50 -56.73
CA VAL A 170 -7.92 -11.28 -57.37
C VAL A 170 -9.44 -11.23 -57.16
N VAL A 171 -9.85 -10.59 -56.06
CA VAL A 171 -11.26 -10.33 -55.75
C VAL A 171 -11.73 -9.06 -56.48
N PRO A 172 -12.81 -9.15 -57.29
CA PRO A 172 -13.35 -7.98 -57.96
C PRO A 172 -13.93 -7.00 -56.94
N CYS A 173 -13.76 -5.71 -57.21
CA CYS A 173 -14.31 -4.65 -56.37
C CYS A 173 -15.84 -4.62 -56.49
N SER A 174 -16.54 -4.19 -55.43
CA SER A 174 -17.96 -3.86 -55.59
C SER A 174 -18.15 -2.57 -56.39
N ASN A 175 -19.37 -2.33 -56.86
CA ASN A 175 -19.75 -1.05 -57.46
C ASN A 175 -19.55 0.14 -56.50
N ARG A 176 -19.40 -0.10 -55.18
CA ARG A 176 -19.10 0.95 -54.20
C ARG A 176 -17.67 1.47 -54.31
N CYS A 177 -16.78 0.74 -54.98
CA CYS A 177 -15.39 1.13 -55.17
C CYS A 177 -15.13 1.84 -56.50
N ALA A 178 -16.14 2.07 -57.34
CA ALA A 178 -15.96 2.57 -58.71
C ALA A 178 -15.26 3.94 -58.80
N ASN A 179 -15.27 4.73 -57.73
CA ASN A 179 -14.71 6.09 -57.70
C ASN A 179 -13.61 6.29 -56.64
N LEU A 180 -13.12 5.22 -56.01
CA LEU A 180 -12.08 5.32 -54.99
C LEU A 180 -10.70 5.12 -55.63
N PRO A 181 -9.68 5.94 -55.31
CA PRO A 181 -8.32 5.68 -55.77
C PRO A 181 -7.77 4.39 -55.15
N PRO A 182 -6.99 3.59 -55.88
CA PRO A 182 -6.39 2.37 -55.35
C PRO A 182 -5.47 2.71 -54.18
N THR A 183 -5.77 2.14 -53.00
CA THR A 183 -4.92 2.28 -51.83
C THR A 183 -3.60 1.54 -52.08
N PRO A 184 -2.43 2.18 -51.89
CA PRO A 184 -1.15 1.50 -52.05
C PRO A 184 -1.10 0.29 -51.11
N GLN A 185 -0.90 -0.90 -51.69
CA GLN A 185 -0.82 -2.16 -50.97
C GLN A 185 0.48 -2.21 -50.15
N VAL A 186 0.47 -1.53 -49.00
CA VAL A 186 1.38 -1.88 -47.92
C VAL A 186 0.94 -3.27 -47.47
N LEU A 187 1.83 -4.27 -47.58
CA LEU A 187 1.67 -5.57 -46.92
C LEU A 187 1.28 -5.28 -45.47
N ALA A 188 -0.02 -5.34 -45.18
CA ALA A 188 -0.56 -4.98 -43.89
C ALA A 188 -0.16 -6.11 -42.95
N VAL A 189 1.03 -5.98 -42.36
CA VAL A 189 1.37 -6.69 -41.13
C VAL A 189 0.20 -6.40 -40.20
N PRO A 190 -0.58 -7.43 -39.80
CA PRO A 190 -1.74 -7.20 -38.97
C PRO A 190 -1.27 -6.39 -37.78
N SER A 191 -1.84 -5.20 -37.62
CA SER A 191 -1.40 -4.29 -36.57
C SER A 191 -1.35 -5.07 -35.26
N LEU A 192 -0.30 -4.85 -34.46
CA LEU A 192 -0.13 -5.50 -33.16
C LEU A 192 -1.43 -5.48 -32.33
N ARG A 193 -2.22 -4.41 -32.50
CA ARG A 193 -3.56 -4.22 -31.96
C ARG A 193 -4.61 -5.24 -32.43
N GLN A 194 -4.70 -5.56 -33.72
CA GLN A 194 -5.66 -6.56 -34.23
C GLN A 194 -5.29 -7.98 -33.77
N SER A 195 -4.00 -8.34 -33.82
CA SER A 195 -3.52 -9.63 -33.31
C SER A 195 -3.77 -9.78 -31.81
N PHE A 196 -3.54 -8.71 -31.04
CA PHE A 196 -3.84 -8.68 -29.61
C PHE A 196 -5.35 -8.78 -29.34
N SER A 197 -6.18 -8.05 -30.08
CA SER A 197 -7.65 -8.09 -29.97
C SER A 197 -8.22 -9.50 -30.20
N ASP A 198 -7.77 -10.19 -31.25
CA ASP A 198 -8.25 -11.54 -31.55
C ASP A 198 -7.81 -12.56 -30.49
N LYS A 199 -6.60 -12.43 -29.96
CA LYS A 199 -6.12 -13.25 -28.83
C LYS A 199 -6.89 -12.94 -27.55
N TRP A 200 -7.18 -11.66 -27.30
CA TRP A 200 -7.99 -11.21 -26.18
C TRP A 200 -9.44 -11.69 -26.26
N ARG A 201 -10.00 -11.86 -27.46
CA ARG A 201 -11.34 -12.41 -27.65
C ARG A 201 -11.38 -13.91 -27.35
N LYS A 202 -10.31 -14.64 -27.66
CA LYS A 202 -10.18 -16.07 -27.35
C LYS A 202 -10.05 -16.37 -25.85
N THR A 203 -9.69 -15.39 -25.03
CA THR A 203 -9.59 -15.56 -23.56
C THR A 203 -10.88 -15.29 -22.80
N GLN A 204 -12.04 -15.26 -23.48
CA GLN A 204 -13.34 -14.95 -22.85
C GLN A 204 -13.71 -15.89 -21.69
N GLY A 205 -13.32 -17.17 -21.75
CA GLY A 205 -13.50 -18.11 -20.62
C GLY A 205 -12.75 -17.67 -19.36
N TYR A 206 -11.47 -17.32 -19.49
CA TYR A 206 -10.65 -16.83 -18.37
C TYR A 206 -11.19 -15.55 -17.77
N LYS A 207 -11.78 -14.66 -18.57
CA LYS A 207 -12.36 -13.40 -18.07
C LYS A 207 -13.50 -13.64 -17.09
N THR A 208 -14.36 -14.62 -17.38
CA THR A 208 -15.49 -14.95 -16.53
C THR A 208 -15.02 -15.55 -15.20
N GLU A 209 -14.06 -16.49 -15.26
CA GLU A 209 -13.46 -17.07 -14.06
C GLU A 209 -12.71 -16.03 -13.21
N ILE A 210 -11.93 -15.15 -13.85
CA ILE A 210 -11.24 -14.04 -13.18
C ILE A 210 -12.26 -13.11 -12.53
N ALA A 211 -13.34 -12.76 -13.21
CA ALA A 211 -14.39 -11.89 -12.65
C ALA A 211 -15.07 -12.53 -11.42
N VAL A 212 -15.38 -13.83 -11.50
CA VAL A 212 -16.00 -14.57 -10.39
C VAL A 212 -15.09 -14.66 -9.16
N LEU A 213 -13.77 -14.79 -9.36
CA LEU A 213 -12.79 -14.78 -8.26
C LEU A 213 -12.49 -13.37 -7.75
N PHE A 214 -12.46 -12.39 -8.65
CA PHE A 214 -12.12 -11.01 -8.32
C PHE A 214 -13.23 -10.32 -7.53
N ALA A 215 -14.51 -10.59 -7.81
CA ALA A 215 -15.62 -9.97 -7.10
C ALA A 215 -15.58 -10.22 -5.57
N PRO A 216 -15.53 -11.47 -5.05
CA PRO A 216 -15.44 -11.71 -3.62
C PRO A 216 -14.12 -11.21 -3.03
N PHE A 217 -13.01 -11.30 -3.79
CA PHE A 217 -11.74 -10.71 -3.39
C PHE A 217 -11.86 -9.20 -3.15
N ALA A 218 -12.42 -8.47 -4.11
CA ALA A 218 -12.58 -7.02 -4.02
C ALA A 218 -13.50 -6.61 -2.87
N VAL A 219 -14.58 -7.36 -2.60
CA VAL A 219 -15.46 -7.14 -1.46
C VAL A 219 -14.73 -7.36 -0.14
N LEU A 220 -14.07 -8.51 0.05
CA LEU A 220 -13.33 -8.82 1.27
C LEU A 220 -12.19 -7.83 1.52
N TYR A 221 -11.42 -7.51 0.47
CA TYR A 221 -10.33 -6.55 0.54
C TYR A 221 -10.84 -5.14 0.87
N GLY A 222 -11.93 -4.71 0.24
CA GLY A 222 -12.59 -3.44 0.52
C GLY A 222 -13.09 -3.34 1.96
N LEU A 223 -13.67 -4.42 2.50
CA LEU A 223 -14.09 -4.49 3.91
C LEU A 223 -12.90 -4.36 4.86
N VAL A 224 -11.77 -5.02 4.57
CA VAL A 224 -10.58 -4.90 5.41
C VAL A 224 -9.96 -3.51 5.34
N ILE A 225 -9.91 -2.89 4.16
CA ILE A 225 -9.50 -1.48 4.04
C ILE A 225 -10.43 -0.58 4.85
N ALA A 226 -11.75 -0.76 4.75
CA ALA A 226 -12.70 0.02 5.53
C ALA A 226 -12.47 -0.14 7.03
N LEU A 227 -12.30 -1.38 7.52
CA LEU A 227 -11.98 -1.67 8.92
C LEU A 227 -10.66 -1.03 9.36
N ALA A 228 -9.61 -1.06 8.52
CA ALA A 228 -8.34 -0.42 8.81
C ALA A 228 -8.45 1.10 8.88
N VAL A 229 -9.21 1.71 7.95
CA VAL A 229 -9.49 3.15 7.98
C VAL A 229 -10.27 3.52 9.25
N TYR A 230 -11.25 2.71 9.64
CA TYR A 230 -11.98 2.90 10.89
C TYR A 230 -11.05 2.79 12.10
N ASP A 231 -10.27 1.72 12.24
CA ASP A 231 -9.32 1.53 13.35
C ASP A 231 -8.31 2.69 13.47
N ILE A 232 -7.76 3.14 12.34
CA ILE A 232 -6.92 4.35 12.30
C ILE A 232 -7.71 5.54 12.84
N LYS A 233 -8.88 5.85 12.25
CA LYS A 233 -9.69 7.02 12.62
C LYS A 233 -10.07 7.03 14.10
N TRP A 234 -10.45 5.89 14.66
CA TRP A 234 -10.82 5.77 16.07
C TRP A 234 -9.61 5.95 17.00
N THR A 235 -8.45 5.45 16.58
CA THR A 235 -7.21 5.64 17.34
C THR A 235 -6.78 7.11 17.35
N ILE A 236 -6.93 7.83 16.24
CA ILE A 236 -6.49 9.23 16.12
C ILE A 236 -7.52 10.27 16.61
N GLU A 237 -8.83 9.96 16.53
CA GLU A 237 -9.89 10.91 16.88
C GLU A 237 -10.83 10.42 18.00
N PRO A 238 -10.32 9.91 19.14
CA PRO A 238 -11.21 9.41 20.20
C PRO A 238 -12.10 10.51 20.77
N TYR A 239 -11.61 11.77 20.80
CA TYR A 239 -12.37 12.93 21.28
C TYR A 239 -13.65 13.23 20.50
N LYS A 240 -13.76 12.80 19.23
CA LYS A 240 -14.99 13.00 18.44
C LYS A 240 -16.10 12.01 18.82
N TYR A 241 -15.74 10.86 19.39
CA TYR A 241 -16.68 9.77 19.65
C TYR A 241 -16.34 9.05 20.97
N PRO A 242 -16.44 9.75 22.11
CA PRO A 242 -15.93 9.27 23.40
C PRO A 242 -16.56 7.94 23.84
N ASN A 243 -17.87 7.79 23.66
CA ASN A 243 -18.58 6.55 24.03
C ASN A 243 -18.17 5.34 23.19
N PHE A 244 -17.73 5.56 21.95
CA PHE A 244 -17.30 4.47 21.08
C PHE A 244 -15.85 4.08 21.36
N ALA A 245 -14.99 5.04 21.69
CA ALA A 245 -13.59 4.78 22.01
C ALA A 245 -13.44 3.81 23.19
N THR A 246 -14.25 3.99 24.25
CA THR A 246 -14.24 3.08 25.42
C THR A 246 -14.66 1.67 25.03
N GLN A 247 -15.71 1.52 24.22
CA GLN A 247 -16.16 0.22 23.73
C GLN A 247 -15.16 -0.41 22.75
N TRP A 248 -14.48 0.40 21.92
CA TRP A 248 -13.54 -0.10 20.93
C TRP A 248 -12.27 -0.66 21.56
N ASP A 249 -11.79 -0.15 22.70
CA ASP A 249 -10.64 -0.74 23.39
C ASP A 249 -10.96 -2.16 23.89
N ASP A 250 -12.18 -2.40 24.37
CA ASP A 250 -12.63 -3.73 24.81
C ASP A 250 -12.88 -4.69 23.64
N TRP A 251 -13.53 -4.19 22.57
CA TRP A 251 -13.96 -5.03 21.45
C TRP A 251 -12.93 -5.14 20.34
N GLY A 252 -12.07 -4.14 20.14
CA GLY A 252 -11.17 -3.99 18.98
C GLY A 252 -10.09 -5.06 18.87
N ILE A 253 -9.79 -5.75 19.98
CA ILE A 253 -8.89 -6.91 20.00
C ILE A 253 -9.51 -8.10 19.24
N LEU A 254 -10.83 -8.30 19.34
CA LEU A 254 -11.50 -9.48 18.77
C LEU A 254 -11.51 -9.45 17.23
N PRO A 255 -11.86 -8.34 16.54
CA PRO A 255 -11.63 -8.20 15.11
C PRO A 255 -10.17 -8.38 14.74
N LYS A 256 -9.20 -7.86 15.52
CA LYS A 256 -7.76 -8.07 15.24
C LYS A 256 -7.38 -9.55 15.24
N ILE A 257 -7.81 -10.30 16.26
CA ILE A 257 -7.53 -11.74 16.35
C ILE A 257 -8.24 -12.53 15.25
N LEU A 258 -9.51 -12.20 14.96
CA LEU A 258 -10.30 -12.91 13.95
C LEU A 258 -9.88 -12.52 12.51
N LEU A 259 -9.46 -11.28 12.28
CA LEU A 259 -9.05 -10.82 10.95
C LEU A 259 -7.85 -11.63 10.45
N VAL A 260 -6.87 -11.99 11.28
CA VAL A 260 -5.69 -12.76 10.82
C VAL A 260 -6.06 -14.10 10.15
N PRO A 261 -6.76 -15.06 10.81
CA PRO A 261 -7.10 -16.34 10.19
C PRO A 261 -8.15 -16.21 9.07
N PHE A 262 -9.13 -15.32 9.23
CA PHE A 262 -10.21 -15.15 8.24
C PHE A 262 -9.80 -14.31 7.02
N TYR A 263 -8.75 -13.48 7.14
CA TYR A 263 -8.19 -12.72 6.03
C TYR A 263 -7.07 -13.49 5.34
N ILE A 264 -6.05 -13.96 6.07
CA ILE A 264 -4.87 -14.56 5.44
C ILE A 264 -5.23 -15.88 4.74
N GLY A 265 -6.07 -16.72 5.35
CA GLY A 265 -6.46 -18.01 4.77
C GLY A 265 -7.31 -17.85 3.51
N PRO A 266 -8.59 -17.45 3.63
CA PRO A 266 -9.52 -17.32 2.50
C PRO A 266 -9.03 -16.36 1.40
N LEU A 267 -8.50 -15.19 1.75
CA LEU A 267 -8.02 -14.23 0.75
C LEU A 267 -6.74 -14.71 0.07
N GLY A 268 -5.83 -15.35 0.84
CA GLY A 268 -4.63 -15.96 0.29
C GLY A 268 -4.95 -17.04 -0.74
N VAL A 269 -5.95 -17.90 -0.44
CA VAL A 269 -6.44 -18.92 -1.38
C VAL A 269 -7.09 -18.27 -2.61
N LEU A 270 -7.97 -17.29 -2.43
CA LEU A 270 -8.62 -16.53 -3.52
C LEU A 270 -7.60 -15.87 -4.44
N LEU A 271 -6.57 -15.26 -3.87
CA LEU A 271 -5.51 -14.57 -4.62
C LEU A 271 -4.56 -15.53 -5.32
N PHE A 272 -4.23 -16.65 -4.70
CA PHE A 272 -3.47 -17.69 -5.38
C PHE A 272 -4.25 -18.22 -6.59
N ALA A 273 -5.56 -18.48 -6.43
CA ALA A 273 -6.43 -18.88 -7.53
C ALA A 273 -6.51 -17.80 -8.64
N LEU A 274 -6.71 -16.54 -8.26
CA LEU A 274 -6.75 -15.40 -9.18
C LEU A 274 -5.43 -15.24 -9.94
N GLY A 275 -4.30 -15.29 -9.23
CA GLY A 275 -2.95 -15.20 -9.79
C GLY A 275 -2.66 -16.33 -10.78
N MET A 276 -3.06 -17.57 -10.46
CA MET A 276 -2.97 -18.68 -11.40
C MET A 276 -3.80 -18.46 -12.68
N GLN A 277 -5.01 -17.91 -12.57
CA GLN A 277 -5.85 -17.64 -13.73
C GLN A 277 -5.31 -16.49 -14.59
N ILE A 278 -4.81 -15.42 -13.96
CA ILE A 278 -4.14 -14.32 -14.67
C ILE A 278 -2.88 -14.82 -15.37
N ALA A 279 -2.08 -15.68 -14.73
CA ALA A 279 -0.89 -16.27 -15.34
C ALA A 279 -1.26 -17.12 -16.57
N LYS A 280 -2.30 -17.96 -16.49
CA LYS A 280 -2.82 -18.72 -17.65
C LYS A 280 -3.27 -17.78 -18.78
N MET A 281 -3.99 -16.72 -18.43
CA MET A 281 -4.45 -15.70 -19.38
C MET A 281 -3.26 -15.00 -20.06
N LEU A 282 -2.25 -14.56 -19.29
CA LEU A 282 -1.05 -13.90 -19.82
C LEU A 282 -0.27 -14.82 -20.76
N VAL A 283 -0.13 -16.10 -20.41
CA VAL A 283 0.50 -17.10 -21.30
C VAL A 283 -0.26 -17.21 -22.63
N ALA A 284 -1.59 -17.23 -22.58
CA ALA A 284 -2.44 -17.30 -23.78
C ALA A 284 -2.39 -16.01 -24.62
N VAL A 285 -2.41 -14.83 -24.00
CA VAL A 285 -2.41 -13.53 -24.68
C VAL A 285 -1.06 -13.21 -25.29
N LEU A 286 0.02 -13.40 -24.54
CA LEU A 286 1.38 -13.12 -24.98
C LEU A 286 1.87 -14.14 -26.02
N SER A 287 1.12 -15.22 -26.27
CA SER A 287 1.50 -16.23 -27.25
C SER A 287 2.92 -16.75 -26.98
N LEU A 288 3.30 -16.88 -25.70
CA LEU A 288 4.56 -17.49 -25.31
C LEU A 288 4.68 -18.93 -25.85
N ASP A 289 3.57 -19.51 -26.30
CA ASP A 289 3.53 -20.76 -27.04
C ASP A 289 3.93 -20.68 -28.52
N SER A 290 3.81 -19.53 -29.19
CA SER A 290 3.99 -19.40 -30.65
C SER A 290 5.32 -18.79 -31.08
N LEU A 291 6.08 -18.17 -30.18
CA LEU A 291 7.47 -17.79 -30.45
C LEU A 291 8.30 -19.07 -30.40
N GLU A 292 9.07 -19.37 -31.46
CA GLU A 292 10.08 -20.45 -31.55
C GLU A 292 11.24 -20.24 -30.56
N THR A 293 10.90 -20.02 -29.30
CA THR A 293 11.84 -19.92 -28.19
C THR A 293 12.17 -21.33 -27.73
N LYS A 294 13.45 -21.58 -27.46
CA LYS A 294 13.92 -22.89 -26.98
C LYS A 294 13.06 -23.33 -25.78
N PRO A 295 12.67 -24.61 -25.67
CA PRO A 295 11.72 -25.09 -24.66
C PRO A 295 12.11 -24.73 -23.22
N ARG A 296 13.42 -24.56 -22.95
CA ARG A 296 13.97 -24.12 -21.66
C ARG A 296 13.61 -22.66 -21.33
N THR A 297 13.74 -21.75 -22.28
CA THR A 297 13.41 -20.32 -22.09
C THR A 297 11.91 -20.07 -21.89
N LYS A 298 11.07 -20.88 -22.55
CA LYS A 298 9.62 -20.83 -22.41
C LYS A 298 9.14 -21.26 -21.02
N LYS A 299 9.70 -22.36 -20.49
CA LYS A 299 9.44 -22.78 -19.10
C LYS A 299 9.89 -21.72 -18.10
N PHE A 300 11.09 -21.16 -18.31
CA PHE A 300 11.62 -20.11 -17.45
C PHE A 300 10.73 -18.85 -17.43
N ALA A 301 10.37 -18.31 -18.60
CA ALA A 301 9.52 -17.10 -18.69
C ALA A 301 8.14 -17.30 -18.05
N LYS A 302 7.55 -18.50 -18.18
CA LYS A 302 6.28 -18.84 -17.55
C LYS A 302 6.39 -18.87 -16.02
N VAL A 303 7.46 -19.47 -15.50
CA VAL A 303 7.71 -19.55 -14.05
C VAL A 303 8.04 -18.17 -13.49
N SER A 304 8.93 -17.41 -14.13
CA SER A 304 9.32 -16.07 -13.65
C SER A 304 8.16 -15.08 -13.68
N GLY A 305 7.33 -15.09 -14.72
CA GLY A 305 6.14 -14.25 -14.79
C GLY A 305 5.11 -14.60 -13.71
N ALA A 306 4.91 -15.89 -13.43
CA ALA A 306 4.04 -16.33 -12.34
C ALA A 306 4.57 -15.91 -10.96
N ILE A 307 5.88 -16.02 -10.73
CA ILE A 307 6.52 -15.56 -9.49
C ILE A 307 6.35 -14.05 -9.31
N MET A 308 6.63 -13.25 -10.35
CA MET A 308 6.51 -11.79 -10.27
C MET A 308 5.08 -11.34 -9.97
N MET A 309 4.09 -11.94 -10.64
CA MET A 309 2.67 -11.69 -10.34
C MET A 309 2.32 -12.12 -8.92
N GLY A 310 2.80 -13.29 -8.48
CA GLY A 310 2.63 -13.77 -7.11
C GLY A 310 3.17 -12.77 -6.08
N LEU A 311 4.38 -12.24 -6.29
CA LEU A 311 4.98 -11.22 -5.41
C LEU A 311 4.15 -9.93 -5.37
N MET A 312 3.64 -9.45 -6.51
CA MET A 312 2.75 -8.29 -6.52
C MET A 312 1.48 -8.53 -5.69
N PHE A 313 0.88 -9.72 -5.80
CA PHE A 313 -0.29 -10.07 -4.99
C PHE A 313 0.05 -10.21 -3.51
N VAL A 314 1.20 -10.78 -3.17
CA VAL A 314 1.67 -10.82 -1.77
C VAL A 314 1.80 -9.42 -1.19
N VAL A 315 2.39 -8.47 -1.93
CA VAL A 315 2.47 -7.07 -1.48
C VAL A 315 1.08 -6.46 -1.26
N LEU A 316 0.12 -6.71 -2.16
CA LEU A 316 -1.26 -6.23 -2.02
C LEU A 316 -1.96 -6.81 -0.79
N ILE A 317 -1.76 -8.11 -0.47
CA ILE A 317 -2.30 -8.74 0.75
C ILE A 317 -1.68 -8.14 2.00
N LEU A 318 -0.35 -8.00 1.98
CA LEU A 318 0.39 -7.56 3.14
C LEU A 318 0.14 -6.10 3.46
N LEU A 319 -0.24 -5.25 2.49
CA LEU A 319 -0.42 -3.82 2.74
C LEU A 319 -1.48 -3.53 3.82
N PRO A 320 -2.72 -4.06 3.78
CA PRO A 320 -3.68 -3.87 4.87
C PRO A 320 -3.24 -4.54 6.18
N VAL A 321 -2.56 -5.69 6.12
CA VAL A 321 -2.03 -6.37 7.32
C VAL A 321 -0.97 -5.50 8.00
N VAL A 322 -0.07 -4.89 7.24
CA VAL A 322 0.95 -3.98 7.76
C VAL A 322 0.29 -2.69 8.26
N CYS A 323 -0.74 -2.17 7.60
CA CYS A 323 -1.48 -1.01 8.10
C CYS A 323 -2.19 -1.33 9.43
N PHE A 324 -2.74 -2.53 9.60
CA PHE A 324 -3.54 -2.90 10.76
C PHE A 324 -2.72 -3.43 11.94
N PHE A 325 -1.68 -4.23 11.66
CA PHE A 325 -0.82 -4.87 12.67
C PHE A 325 0.59 -4.27 12.74
N GLY A 326 1.09 -3.71 11.65
CA GLY A 326 2.42 -3.10 11.58
C GLY A 326 2.49 -1.67 12.12
N GLY A 327 1.51 -1.26 12.92
CA GLY A 327 1.48 0.06 13.55
C GLY A 327 0.97 1.19 12.65
N GLY A 328 0.10 0.93 11.66
CA GLY A 328 -0.48 2.01 10.86
C GLY A 328 -1.29 3.01 11.69
N SER A 329 -2.01 2.53 12.71
CA SER A 329 -2.64 3.37 13.74
C SER A 329 -1.60 4.23 14.48
N ASP A 330 -0.46 3.64 14.83
CA ASP A 330 0.61 4.31 15.59
C ASP A 330 1.35 5.35 14.75
N VAL A 331 1.53 5.07 13.45
CA VAL A 331 2.09 6.02 12.48
C VAL A 331 1.10 7.16 12.20
N ALA A 332 -0.19 6.85 12.11
CA ALA A 332 -1.22 7.88 11.96
C ALA A 332 -1.29 8.77 13.21
N TRP A 333 -1.21 8.18 14.40
CA TRP A 333 -1.10 8.89 15.67
C TRP A 333 0.13 9.80 15.70
N TYR A 334 1.30 9.25 15.39
CA TYR A 334 2.54 10.02 15.33
C TYR A 334 2.42 11.22 14.37
N ASN A 335 1.86 11.00 13.17
CA ASN A 335 1.67 12.07 12.20
C ASN A 335 0.68 13.14 12.64
N GLN A 336 -0.35 12.78 13.40
CA GLN A 336 -1.30 13.72 13.99
C GLN A 336 -0.65 14.53 15.11
N MET A 337 0.15 13.89 15.98
CA MET A 337 0.65 14.48 17.22
C MET A 337 2.02 15.16 17.11
N LYS A 338 2.86 14.81 16.14
CA LYS A 338 4.24 15.32 16.03
C LYS A 338 4.33 16.85 16.03
N ASP A 339 3.34 17.52 15.45
CA ASP A 339 3.30 18.99 15.33
C ASP A 339 2.47 19.65 16.45
N SER A 340 1.98 18.87 17.42
CA SER A 340 1.15 19.35 18.53
C SER A 340 1.91 20.19 19.56
N CYS A 341 3.21 20.44 19.46
CA CYS A 341 3.84 21.53 20.24
C CYS A 341 4.33 22.68 19.34
N LYS A 342 3.93 22.74 18.06
CA LYS A 342 4.33 23.85 17.19
C LYS A 342 3.75 25.18 17.69
N GLY A 343 4.61 26.15 17.98
CA GLY A 343 4.25 27.46 18.54
C GLY A 343 4.29 27.53 20.07
N PHE A 344 4.78 26.49 20.74
CA PHE A 344 5.03 26.46 22.19
C PHE A 344 6.54 26.40 22.43
N ASN A 345 7.01 27.10 23.46
CA ASN A 345 8.44 27.26 23.73
C ASN A 345 8.89 26.49 24.96
N THR A 346 7.97 25.90 25.73
CA THR A 346 8.30 24.98 26.84
C THR A 346 7.57 23.65 26.69
N ARG A 347 8.21 22.56 27.11
CA ARG A 347 7.58 21.25 27.30
C ARG A 347 7.76 20.78 28.73
N ILE A 348 6.71 20.18 29.27
CA ILE A 348 6.73 19.54 30.58
C ILE A 348 6.36 18.08 30.36
N ASN A 349 7.31 17.17 30.60
CA ASN A 349 6.99 15.74 30.58
C ASN A 349 6.02 15.42 31.71
N MET A 350 4.92 14.73 31.40
CA MET A 350 3.92 14.30 32.38
C MET A 350 3.99 12.80 32.65
N ASP A 351 4.69 12.01 31.82
CA ASP A 351 4.78 10.57 31.93
C ASP A 351 6.15 10.08 32.41
N GLY A 352 6.11 9.25 33.46
CA GLY A 352 7.27 8.56 33.97
C GLY A 352 7.42 7.23 33.25
N GLY A 353 8.28 7.15 32.23
CA GLY A 353 8.71 5.88 31.64
C GLY A 353 7.56 4.92 31.33
N ASP A 354 7.55 3.71 31.91
CA ASP A 354 6.56 2.63 31.75
C ASP A 354 5.11 2.98 32.14
N HIS A 355 4.56 4.08 31.62
CA HIS A 355 3.22 4.61 31.87
C HIS A 355 2.91 4.85 33.37
N ALA A 356 3.94 5.02 34.20
CA ALA A 356 3.78 5.35 35.60
C ALA A 356 3.49 6.84 35.73
N LEU A 357 2.59 7.20 36.65
CA LEU A 357 2.33 8.60 37.01
C LEU A 357 3.65 9.28 37.41
N GLU A 358 4.08 10.30 36.65
CA GLU A 358 5.21 11.13 37.04
C GLU A 358 4.75 12.11 38.12
N GLU A 359 5.34 12.01 39.30
CA GLU A 359 5.16 12.97 40.39
C GLU A 359 6.31 14.01 40.40
N ARG A 360 7.29 13.85 39.51
CA ARG A 360 8.39 14.79 39.24
C ARG A 360 8.32 15.20 37.78
N PHE A 361 7.95 16.44 37.51
CA PHE A 361 7.85 16.95 36.16
C PHE A 361 9.13 17.69 35.78
N LYS A 362 9.73 17.31 34.65
CA LYS A 362 10.84 18.03 34.06
C LYS A 362 10.33 19.01 33.02
N MET A 363 10.68 20.26 33.22
CA MET A 363 10.27 21.37 32.38
C MET A 363 11.47 21.86 31.58
N HIS A 364 11.41 21.67 30.27
CA HIS A 364 12.45 22.05 29.33
C HIS A 364 11.97 23.20 28.45
N SER A 365 12.70 24.31 28.48
CA SER A 365 12.47 25.45 27.59
C SER A 365 13.36 25.34 26.35
N PHE A 366 12.78 25.63 25.19
CA PHE A 366 13.52 25.81 23.94
C PHE A 366 14.16 27.20 23.84
N THR A 367 13.86 28.11 24.77
CA THR A 367 14.50 29.41 24.86
C THR A 367 15.89 29.23 25.50
N PRO A 368 17.01 29.51 24.80
CA PRO A 368 18.36 29.14 25.27
C PRO A 368 18.82 29.73 26.61
N LYS A 369 18.09 30.72 27.14
CA LYS A 369 18.40 31.42 28.40
C LYS A 369 17.63 30.87 29.60
N VAL A 370 16.64 30.02 29.37
CA VAL A 370 15.79 29.48 30.42
C VAL A 370 16.34 28.11 30.79
N GLU A 371 16.82 27.98 32.03
CA GLU A 371 17.32 26.71 32.55
C GLU A 371 16.19 25.70 32.75
N ASP A 372 16.52 24.41 32.62
CA ASP A 372 15.62 23.31 32.92
C ASP A 372 15.17 23.37 34.38
N GLN A 373 13.88 23.17 34.58
CA GLN A 373 13.23 23.30 35.88
C GLN A 373 12.55 21.99 36.27
N GLU A 374 12.42 21.79 37.58
CA GLU A 374 11.75 20.61 38.11
C GLU A 374 10.60 21.03 39.03
N LEU A 375 9.47 20.38 38.83
CA LEU A 375 8.27 20.56 39.65
C LEU A 375 7.91 19.21 40.28
N PHE A 376 7.44 19.24 41.52
CA PHE A 376 7.11 18.05 42.29
C PHE A 376 5.65 18.11 42.72
N LEU A 377 4.88 17.07 42.44
CA LEU A 377 3.48 16.96 42.81
C LEU A 377 3.30 15.89 43.87
N ALA A 378 2.77 16.27 45.03
CA ALA A 378 2.43 15.32 46.07
C ALA A 378 1.06 15.60 46.70
N PRO A 379 0.35 14.57 47.19
CA PRO A 379 -0.81 14.73 48.04
C PRO A 379 -0.39 15.29 49.41
N ARG A 380 -1.25 16.11 50.01
CA ARG A 380 -1.02 16.73 51.31
C ARG A 380 -2.28 16.61 52.17
N LEU A 381 -2.06 16.36 53.45
CA LEU A 381 -3.08 16.31 54.48
C LEU A 381 -2.70 17.28 55.59
N LYS A 382 -3.51 18.32 55.78
CA LYS A 382 -3.33 19.30 56.86
C LYS A 382 -4.63 19.39 57.68
N PRO A 383 -4.86 18.45 58.61
CA PRO A 383 -6.11 18.39 59.35
C PRO A 383 -6.25 19.64 60.23
N ASN A 384 -7.41 20.29 60.17
CA ASN A 384 -7.71 21.44 61.02
C ASN A 384 -8.50 20.96 62.25
N THR A 385 -7.83 20.89 63.39
CA THR A 385 -8.41 20.40 64.66
C THR A 385 -9.38 21.37 65.34
N ARG A 386 -9.56 22.59 64.80
CA ARG A 386 -10.28 23.69 65.47
C ARG A 386 -11.64 24.09 64.87
N SER A 387 -12.30 23.27 64.04
CA SER A 387 -13.68 23.60 63.61
C SER A 387 -14.66 22.46 63.76
N ASN A 388 -15.67 22.73 64.58
CA ASN A 388 -16.95 22.05 64.56
C ASN A 388 -17.75 22.57 63.36
N GLY A 389 -17.97 21.71 62.35
CA GLY A 389 -18.94 21.96 61.27
C GLY A 389 -18.39 22.68 60.03
N ASN A 390 -18.63 22.06 58.86
CA ASN A 390 -18.30 22.46 57.48
C ASN A 390 -16.83 22.31 57.03
N THR A 391 -16.66 21.60 55.91
CA THR A 391 -15.39 21.25 55.25
C THR A 391 -14.54 22.49 55.01
N LYS A 392 -13.47 22.66 55.78
CA LYS A 392 -12.51 23.73 55.51
C LYS A 392 -11.69 23.37 54.27
N THR A 393 -11.58 24.31 53.35
CA THR A 393 -10.70 24.24 52.17
C THR A 393 -9.26 23.91 52.58
N PHE A 394 -8.55 23.16 51.74
CA PHE A 394 -7.16 22.72 51.90
C PHE A 394 -6.91 21.83 53.12
N GLN A 395 -7.88 20.99 53.51
CA GLN A 395 -7.63 19.87 54.42
C GLN A 395 -6.92 18.72 53.70
N TYR A 396 -7.41 18.37 52.52
CA TYR A 396 -6.84 17.41 51.58
C TYR A 396 -6.62 18.13 50.26
N PHE A 397 -5.38 18.18 49.78
CA PHE A 397 -5.05 18.90 48.56
C PHE A 397 -3.82 18.28 47.90
N TYR A 398 -3.60 18.58 46.63
CA TYR A 398 -2.37 18.30 45.92
C TYR A 398 -1.50 19.55 45.91
N ARG A 399 -0.20 19.40 46.12
CA ARG A 399 0.76 20.50 46.02
C ARG A 399 1.73 20.24 44.89
N LEU A 400 1.73 21.13 43.92
CA LEU A 400 2.78 21.25 42.93
C LEU A 400 3.81 22.29 43.43
N SER A 401 5.05 21.92 43.68
CA SER A 401 6.10 22.87 44.13
C SER A 401 7.37 22.77 43.29
N GLY A 402 8.09 23.89 43.17
CA GLY A 402 9.36 23.95 42.46
C GLY A 402 9.84 25.37 42.28
N SER A 403 10.53 25.65 41.18
CA SER A 403 10.95 27.02 40.82
C SER A 403 10.66 27.28 39.35
N THR A 404 10.25 28.51 39.04
CA THR A 404 10.25 29.03 37.67
C THR A 404 11.56 29.78 37.39
N ASP A 405 11.76 30.23 36.16
CA ASP A 405 12.84 31.15 35.79
C ASP A 405 12.74 32.49 36.55
N LYS A 406 11.52 32.91 36.88
CA LYS A 406 11.23 34.20 37.54
C LYS A 406 11.16 34.07 39.05
N THR A 407 10.58 32.98 39.53
CA THR A 407 10.21 32.82 40.94
C THR A 407 10.72 31.52 41.51
N LYS A 408 11.73 31.65 42.39
CA LYS A 408 12.22 30.54 43.20
C LYS A 408 11.20 30.13 44.26
N ASN A 409 11.13 28.83 44.52
CA ASN A 409 10.35 28.21 45.60
C ASN A 409 8.86 28.57 45.54
N ILE A 410 8.25 28.39 44.38
CA ILE A 410 6.81 28.58 44.17
C ILE A 410 6.06 27.28 44.39
N ALA A 411 4.80 27.36 44.82
CA ALA A 411 3.91 26.22 44.79
C ALA A 411 2.46 26.60 44.48
N VAL A 412 1.73 25.64 43.94
CA VAL A 412 0.30 25.68 43.74
C VAL A 412 -0.33 24.56 44.57
N ASP A 413 -1.21 24.92 45.49
CA ASP A 413 -2.09 23.95 46.15
C ASP A 413 -3.40 23.87 45.39
N VAL A 414 -3.87 22.64 45.13
CA VAL A 414 -5.14 22.34 44.46
C VAL A 414 -5.98 21.45 45.35
N ASP A 415 -7.11 21.97 45.82
CA ASP A 415 -8.15 21.23 46.54
C ASP A 415 -9.27 20.87 45.56
N ILE A 416 -9.22 19.63 45.08
CA ILE A 416 -10.17 19.12 44.09
C ILE A 416 -11.60 19.09 44.64
N GLU A 417 -11.78 18.71 45.90
CA GLU A 417 -13.10 18.52 46.51
C GLU A 417 -13.82 19.85 46.73
N ASN A 418 -13.09 20.86 47.18
CA ASN A 418 -13.63 22.21 47.38
C ASN A 418 -13.49 23.10 46.14
N ARG A 419 -12.94 22.57 45.03
CA ARG A 419 -12.69 23.28 43.78
C ARG A 419 -11.92 24.59 43.97
N ALA A 420 -10.91 24.56 44.83
CA ALA A 420 -10.15 25.72 45.24
C ALA A 420 -8.67 25.57 44.90
N TRP A 421 -8.01 26.68 44.60
CA TRP A 421 -6.58 26.72 44.34
C TRP A 421 -5.94 27.92 45.01
N ARG A 422 -4.64 27.82 45.31
CA ARG A 422 -3.82 28.95 45.77
C ARG A 422 -2.39 28.84 45.25
N LEU A 423 -1.89 29.95 44.74
CA LEU A 423 -0.52 30.16 44.32
C LEU A 423 0.26 30.81 45.47
N MET A 424 1.42 30.26 45.82
CA MET A 424 2.18 30.65 47.00
C MET A 424 3.67 30.72 46.69
N LYS A 425 4.38 31.60 47.41
CA LYS A 425 5.83 31.68 47.41
C LYS A 425 6.38 31.31 48.78
N PHE A 426 7.34 30.40 48.80
CA PHE A 426 8.02 29.95 50.00
C PHE A 426 9.34 30.71 50.20
N ASN A 427 9.77 30.82 51.45
CA ASN A 427 11.09 31.39 51.78
C ASN A 427 12.25 30.45 51.42
N ALA A 428 12.00 29.14 51.37
CA ALA A 428 12.96 28.10 51.02
C ALA A 428 12.30 27.00 50.17
N THR A 429 13.11 26.09 49.63
CA THR A 429 12.62 24.97 48.81
C THR A 429 11.76 24.01 49.66
N ASP A 430 10.60 23.62 49.13
CA ASP A 430 9.68 22.67 49.80
C ASP A 430 10.23 21.23 49.70
N LEU A 431 11.23 20.94 50.53
CA LEU A 431 11.89 19.63 50.61
C LEU A 431 10.93 18.53 51.04
N GLU A 432 9.90 18.87 51.83
CA GLU A 432 8.87 17.93 52.25
C GLU A 432 8.04 17.46 51.06
N ASN A 433 7.57 18.39 50.23
CA ASN A 433 6.81 18.05 49.03
C ASN A 433 7.66 17.27 48.01
N LYS A 434 8.92 17.69 47.81
CA LYS A 434 9.86 16.95 46.95
C LYS A 434 10.04 15.51 47.42
N TRP A 435 10.20 15.32 48.73
CA TRP A 435 10.36 13.98 49.29
C TRP A 435 9.12 13.12 49.10
N LEU A 436 7.94 13.66 49.38
CA LEU A 436 6.68 12.95 49.20
C LEU A 436 6.37 12.62 47.73
N ALA A 437 6.79 13.46 46.80
CA ALA A 437 6.56 13.25 45.37
C ALA A 437 7.51 12.20 44.78
N TYR A 438 8.80 12.25 45.12
CA TYR A 438 9.82 11.50 44.38
C TYR A 438 10.86 10.83 45.26
N ASP A 439 11.46 11.56 46.22
CA ASP A 439 12.63 11.06 46.93
C ASP A 439 12.30 9.89 47.89
N TYR A 440 11.04 9.74 48.35
CA TYR A 440 10.62 8.62 49.21
C TYR A 440 10.88 7.25 48.59
N ARG A 441 10.90 7.16 47.24
CA ARG A 441 11.16 5.90 46.51
C ARG A 441 12.63 5.48 46.58
N HIS A 442 13.52 6.44 46.79
CA HIS A 442 14.98 6.23 46.76
C HIS A 442 15.62 6.24 48.14
N HIS A 443 14.88 6.69 49.17
CA HIS A 443 15.40 6.82 50.53
C HIS A 443 14.55 6.04 51.53
N ALA A 444 15.19 5.10 52.25
CA ALA A 444 14.53 4.29 53.27
C ALA A 444 14.21 5.05 54.58
N LYS A 445 14.76 6.26 54.79
CA LYS A 445 14.57 7.05 56.01
C LYS A 445 13.90 8.38 55.69
N ILE A 446 12.89 8.72 56.48
CA ILE A 446 12.21 10.01 56.44
C ILE A 446 13.16 11.08 56.99
N PRO A 447 13.51 12.13 56.22
CA PRO A 447 14.36 13.20 56.70
C PRO A 447 13.59 14.16 57.62
N THR A 448 14.32 14.91 58.44
CA THR A 448 13.73 15.99 59.25
C THR A 448 13.49 17.20 58.35
N PHE A 449 12.24 17.62 58.24
CA PHE A 449 11.86 18.80 57.47
C PHE A 449 11.81 20.04 58.35
N SER A 450 12.38 21.16 57.88
CA SER A 450 12.19 22.47 58.49
C SER A 450 10.83 23.05 58.11
N ASN A 451 10.15 23.69 59.06
CA ASN A 451 8.96 24.47 58.74
C ASN A 451 9.32 25.57 57.75
N THR A 452 8.63 25.58 56.61
CA THR A 452 8.85 26.57 55.56
C THR A 452 7.70 27.56 55.57
N ASP A 453 8.01 28.84 55.76
CA ASP A 453 7.00 29.90 55.72
C ASP A 453 6.63 30.20 54.27
N PHE A 454 5.36 30.55 54.05
CA PHE A 454 4.86 30.88 52.73
C PHE A 454 3.98 32.13 52.76
N LYS A 455 3.96 32.83 51.64
CA LYS A 455 3.05 33.94 51.34
C LYS A 455 2.14 33.53 50.18
N ILE A 456 0.84 33.70 50.35
CA ILE A 456 -0.13 33.54 49.25
C ILE A 456 0.07 34.71 48.28
N ILE A 457 0.33 34.39 47.02
CA ILE A 457 0.39 35.37 45.92
C ILE A 457 -1.03 35.63 45.43
N GLU A 458 -1.75 34.56 45.11
CA GLU A 458 -3.08 34.61 44.50
C GLU A 458 -3.86 33.35 44.88
N ASN A 459 -5.19 33.43 44.88
CA ASN A 459 -6.06 32.29 45.14
C ASN A 459 -7.38 32.43 44.37
N GLY A 460 -8.08 31.32 44.22
CA GLY A 460 -9.35 31.31 43.52
C GLY A 460 -10.03 29.95 43.56
N THR A 461 -11.03 29.82 42.70
CA THR A 461 -11.82 28.59 42.53
C THR A 461 -11.87 28.19 41.07
N PHE A 462 -12.35 26.99 40.78
CA PHE A 462 -12.66 26.55 39.42
C PHE A 462 -14.05 25.92 39.34
N SER A 463 -14.64 25.91 38.14
CA SER A 463 -15.99 25.36 37.93
C SER A 463 -16.01 23.84 38.06
N SER A 464 -17.17 23.28 38.39
CA SER A 464 -17.39 21.83 38.28
C SER A 464 -17.55 21.43 36.82
N VAL A 465 -17.11 20.21 36.50
CA VAL A 465 -17.28 19.60 35.18
C VAL A 465 -18.33 18.50 35.24
N SER A 466 -19.10 18.36 34.16
CA SER A 466 -20.17 17.37 33.98
C SER A 466 -20.30 17.03 32.50
N LYS A 467 -21.19 16.10 32.14
CA LYS A 467 -21.44 15.77 30.72
C LYS A 467 -22.05 16.95 29.95
N GLU A 468 -22.83 17.78 30.64
CA GLU A 468 -23.44 19.00 30.10
C GLU A 468 -22.45 20.16 30.08
N HIS A 469 -21.49 20.18 31.00
CA HIS A 469 -20.45 21.20 31.13
C HIS A 469 -19.07 20.54 31.01
N ASN A 470 -18.66 20.26 29.77
CA ASN A 470 -17.43 19.52 29.50
C ASN A 470 -16.14 20.32 29.76
N HIS A 471 -16.24 21.63 29.94
CA HIS A 471 -15.11 22.55 30.12
C HIS A 471 -15.03 23.04 31.57
N MET A 472 -13.81 23.36 32.02
CA MET A 472 -13.54 23.88 33.36
C MET A 472 -13.04 25.32 33.27
N HIS A 473 -13.70 26.23 33.96
CA HIS A 473 -13.32 27.63 34.06
C HIS A 473 -12.52 27.85 35.35
N ILE A 474 -11.40 28.58 35.26
CA ILE A 474 -10.55 28.93 36.41
C ILE A 474 -10.78 30.40 36.75
N TYR A 475 -11.64 30.64 37.73
CA TYR A 475 -12.01 31.98 38.16
C TYR A 475 -10.79 32.75 38.70
N GLY A 476 -10.69 34.03 38.32
CA GLY A 476 -9.62 34.94 38.73
C GLY A 476 -8.40 34.96 37.80
N LEU A 477 -8.22 33.92 36.98
CA LEU A 477 -7.16 33.89 35.97
C LEU A 477 -7.67 34.11 34.54
N ASP A 478 -8.99 34.13 34.34
CA ASP A 478 -9.64 34.21 33.03
C ASP A 478 -9.10 33.14 32.06
N MET A 479 -8.99 31.90 32.56
CA MET A 479 -8.52 30.74 31.81
C MET A 479 -9.56 29.63 31.81
N ASP A 480 -9.68 28.92 30.69
CA ASP A 480 -10.57 27.78 30.54
C ASP A 480 -9.82 26.54 30.04
N ILE A 481 -10.08 25.40 30.68
CA ILE A 481 -9.59 24.08 30.29
C ILE A 481 -10.70 23.38 29.51
N SER A 482 -10.45 23.10 28.23
CA SER A 482 -11.41 22.41 27.37
C SER A 482 -11.46 20.90 27.60
N ASN A 483 -12.66 20.32 27.46
CA ASN A 483 -12.91 18.87 27.48
C ASN A 483 -12.42 18.14 28.75
N MET A 484 -12.36 18.88 29.87
CA MET A 484 -11.92 18.35 31.15
C MET A 484 -12.81 17.19 31.65
N ASN A 485 -14.12 17.20 31.36
CA ASN A 485 -14.99 16.06 31.69
C ASN A 485 -14.56 14.76 30.96
N LEU A 486 -14.21 14.86 29.67
CA LEU A 486 -13.73 13.70 28.89
C LEU A 486 -12.38 13.19 29.39
N PHE A 487 -11.50 14.12 29.77
CA PHE A 487 -10.22 13.83 30.42
C PHE A 487 -10.42 13.02 31.72
N LEU A 488 -11.41 13.38 32.53
CA LEU A 488 -11.70 12.67 33.78
C LEU A 488 -12.34 11.29 33.56
N ASP A 489 -13.11 11.13 32.48
CA ASP A 489 -13.80 9.87 32.17
C ASP A 489 -12.82 8.78 31.69
N ASN A 490 -11.90 9.13 30.77
CA ASN A 490 -10.99 8.16 30.19
C ASN A 490 -9.62 8.76 29.82
N THR A 491 -8.55 8.02 30.13
CA THR A 491 -7.15 8.37 29.85
C THR A 491 -6.85 8.52 28.35
N ILE A 492 -7.67 7.92 27.48
CA ILE A 492 -7.57 8.08 26.02
C ILE A 492 -7.72 9.54 25.56
N HIS A 493 -8.36 10.38 26.37
CA HIS A 493 -8.59 11.79 26.06
C HIS A 493 -7.49 12.72 26.60
N GLU A 494 -6.55 12.21 27.41
CA GLU A 494 -5.44 12.99 27.98
C GLU A 494 -4.67 13.81 26.93
N PRO A 495 -4.38 13.32 25.71
CA PRO A 495 -3.61 14.06 24.71
C PRO A 495 -4.32 15.24 24.03
N PHE A 496 -5.59 15.50 24.34
CA PHE A 496 -6.43 16.46 23.60
C PHE A 496 -6.86 17.68 24.42
N LEU A 497 -6.36 17.82 25.65
CA LEU A 497 -6.69 18.91 26.55
C LEU A 497 -6.00 20.19 26.09
N ARG A 498 -6.75 21.31 26.10
CA ARG A 498 -6.23 22.65 25.78
C ARG A 498 -6.66 23.64 26.85
N VAL A 499 -5.76 24.53 27.20
CA VAL A 499 -5.97 25.65 28.11
C VAL A 499 -5.97 26.94 27.31
N TYR A 500 -7.06 27.68 27.40
CA TYR A 500 -7.28 28.94 26.67
C TYR A 500 -7.15 30.13 27.60
N ASP A 501 -6.58 31.20 27.06
CA ASP A 501 -6.69 32.55 27.62
C ASP A 501 -7.98 33.21 27.13
N THR A 502 -8.89 33.44 28.07
CA THR A 502 -10.24 33.96 27.82
C THR A 502 -10.42 35.42 28.20
N ARG A 503 -9.33 36.10 28.55
CA ARG A 503 -9.35 37.54 28.80
C ARG A 503 -9.96 38.28 27.61
N ASP A 504 -10.80 39.25 27.96
CA ASP A 504 -11.49 40.15 27.04
C ASP A 504 -12.48 39.46 26.06
N LEU A 505 -12.93 38.23 26.37
CA LEU A 505 -13.95 37.53 25.58
C LEU A 505 -15.31 37.54 26.27
N GLY A 506 -16.38 37.65 25.47
CA GLY A 506 -17.75 37.40 25.94
C GLY A 506 -18.06 35.90 26.04
N GLU A 507 -19.09 35.55 26.82
CA GLU A 507 -19.48 34.15 27.06
C GLU A 507 -19.72 33.35 25.77
N ASP A 508 -20.38 33.94 24.77
CA ASP A 508 -20.64 33.29 23.47
C ASP A 508 -19.34 32.99 22.70
N GLN A 509 -18.34 33.89 22.80
CA GLN A 509 -17.03 33.70 22.18
C GLN A 509 -16.23 32.63 22.90
N ILE A 510 -16.29 32.60 24.23
CA ILE A 510 -15.67 31.55 25.06
C ILE A 510 -16.26 30.19 24.69
N LYS A 511 -17.59 30.08 24.63
CA LYS A 511 -18.27 28.85 24.23
C LYS A 511 -17.81 28.39 22.84
N THR A 512 -17.82 29.29 21.86
CA THR A 512 -17.35 28.97 20.49
C THR A 512 -15.89 28.53 20.46
N LEU A 513 -15.03 29.12 21.28
CA LEU A 513 -13.61 28.78 21.40
C LEU A 513 -13.40 27.39 22.03
N LEU A 514 -14.18 27.08 23.06
CA LEU A 514 -14.10 25.81 23.80
C LEU A 514 -14.69 24.63 23.03
N ASP A 515 -15.76 24.86 22.25
CA ASP A 515 -16.42 23.87 21.39
C ASP A 515 -15.64 23.59 20.08
N LYS A 516 -14.58 24.36 19.79
CA LYS A 516 -13.77 24.19 18.58
C LYS A 516 -13.13 22.80 18.55
N GLU A 517 -13.25 22.09 17.43
CA GLU A 517 -12.59 20.79 17.26
C GLU A 517 -11.08 20.86 17.51
N TRP A 518 -10.50 19.76 17.99
CA TRP A 518 -9.05 19.68 18.20
C TRP A 518 -8.31 19.70 16.87
N SER A 519 -7.17 20.40 16.83
CA SER A 519 -6.27 20.41 15.67
C SER A 519 -4.81 20.47 16.13
N SER A 520 -3.90 19.92 15.32
CA SER A 520 -2.46 20.02 15.55
C SER A 520 -1.94 21.46 15.48
N ASN A 521 -2.60 22.33 14.72
CA ASN A 521 -2.31 23.76 14.69
C ASN A 521 -2.64 24.43 16.04
N SER A 522 -1.75 25.30 16.51
CA SER A 522 -1.97 26.09 17.71
C SER A 522 -2.86 27.29 17.42
N ASP A 523 -3.91 27.46 18.22
CA ASP A 523 -4.66 28.71 18.24
C ASP A 523 -3.86 29.76 19.03
N SER A 524 -3.94 31.01 18.60
CA SER A 524 -3.28 32.15 19.25
C SER A 524 -3.59 32.27 20.75
N ARG A 525 -4.79 31.88 21.16
CA ARG A 525 -5.28 31.92 22.55
C ARG A 525 -5.00 30.66 23.35
N VAL A 526 -4.48 29.59 22.74
CA VAL A 526 -4.07 28.39 23.48
C VAL A 526 -2.72 28.68 24.14
N ILE A 527 -2.73 28.74 25.47
CA ILE A 527 -1.52 28.96 26.28
C ILE A 527 -0.88 27.65 26.73
N MET A 528 -1.67 26.57 26.82
CA MET A 528 -1.17 25.22 27.06
C MET A 528 -1.99 24.19 26.32
N ARG A 529 -1.36 23.06 26.01
CA ARG A 529 -2.09 21.85 25.63
C ARG A 529 -1.29 20.61 25.95
N THR A 530 -2.00 19.53 26.21
CA THR A 530 -1.39 18.22 26.26
C THR A 530 -1.21 17.67 24.84
N ALA A 531 -0.22 16.80 24.68
CA ALA A 531 0.01 16.04 23.46
C ALA A 531 0.74 14.75 23.84
N SER A 532 0.41 13.64 23.16
CA SER A 532 1.15 12.40 23.37
C SER A 532 2.00 12.05 22.15
N PHE A 533 3.31 12.01 22.38
CA PHE A 533 4.33 11.78 21.37
C PHE A 533 4.71 10.30 21.27
N GLY A 534 5.47 9.97 20.23
CA GLY A 534 5.89 8.60 19.92
C GLY A 534 4.87 7.81 19.08
N HIS A 535 5.20 6.54 18.87
CA HIS A 535 4.35 5.61 18.14
C HIS A 535 3.43 4.89 19.14
N GLY A 536 2.13 5.18 19.10
CA GLY A 536 1.15 4.49 19.95
C GLY A 536 1.01 5.06 21.37
N ARG A 537 0.94 6.38 21.51
CA ARG A 537 0.66 7.10 22.78
C ARG A 537 1.68 6.82 23.91
N GLN A 538 2.96 6.96 23.61
CA GLN A 538 4.02 6.55 24.52
C GLN A 538 4.27 7.58 25.63
N ASP A 539 4.40 8.86 25.26
CA ASP A 539 4.83 9.91 26.18
C ASP A 539 3.86 11.08 26.15
N LEU A 540 3.15 11.36 27.25
CA LEU A 540 2.33 12.55 27.42
C LEU A 540 3.17 13.75 27.88
N ASP A 541 3.16 14.81 27.08
CA ASP A 541 3.75 16.10 27.40
C ASP A 541 2.67 17.17 27.54
N MET A 542 2.93 18.18 28.37
CA MET A 542 2.26 19.48 28.31
C MET A 542 3.14 20.47 27.53
N CYS A 543 2.64 20.96 26.39
CA CYS A 543 3.24 22.08 25.67
C CYS A 543 2.76 23.39 26.31
N VAL A 544 3.68 24.29 26.67
CA VAL A 544 3.34 25.58 27.29
C VAL A 544 3.93 26.74 26.49
N LYS A 545 3.11 27.77 26.30
CA LYS A 545 3.51 29.00 25.65
C LYS A 545 4.20 29.88 26.68
N GLU A 546 5.44 30.21 26.40
CA GLU A 546 6.16 31.17 27.22
C GLU A 546 5.61 32.56 27.02
N SER A 547 5.80 33.32 28.07
CA SER A 547 5.43 34.70 28.14
C SER A 547 6.67 35.51 27.73
N GLU A 548 6.57 36.21 26.60
CA GLU A 548 7.67 36.95 25.99
C GLU A 548 7.30 38.43 25.92
N GLY A 549 8.19 39.29 26.40
CA GLY A 549 7.98 40.72 26.32
C GLY A 549 9.20 41.53 26.73
N TYR A 550 9.06 42.85 26.55
CA TYR A 550 10.02 43.83 27.02
C TYR A 550 9.36 44.66 28.12
N GLN A 551 9.96 44.64 29.31
CA GLN A 551 9.64 45.64 30.32
C GLN A 551 10.80 46.64 30.37
N ALA A 552 10.49 47.92 30.17
CA ALA A 552 11.44 48.99 30.42
C ALA A 552 11.49 49.18 31.95
N GLU A 553 12.48 48.59 32.59
CA GLU A 553 12.76 48.86 34.00
C GLU A 553 13.75 50.03 34.06
N LEU A 554 13.44 51.05 34.88
CA LEU A 554 14.30 52.21 35.05
C LEU A 554 15.42 51.84 36.02
N ASP A 555 16.63 51.62 35.50
CA ASP A 555 17.84 51.50 36.31
C ASP A 555 18.64 52.80 36.16
N GLY A 556 18.81 53.53 37.26
CA GLY A 556 19.44 54.85 37.25
C GLY A 556 18.75 55.91 36.37
N GLY A 557 17.46 55.73 36.07
CA GLY A 557 16.68 56.66 35.20
C GLY A 557 16.77 56.36 33.70
N LEU A 558 17.46 55.30 33.28
CA LEU A 558 17.49 54.83 31.90
C LEU A 558 16.63 53.58 31.74
N PRO A 559 15.74 53.52 30.73
CA PRO A 559 14.95 52.33 30.46
C PRO A 559 15.86 51.23 29.90
N ILE A 560 16.14 50.21 30.71
CA ILE A 560 16.83 49.01 30.23
C ILE A 560 15.75 48.03 29.74
N PRO A 561 15.75 47.64 28.46
CA PRO A 561 14.83 46.62 27.97
C PRO A 561 15.21 45.27 28.61
N ARG A 562 14.46 44.84 29.64
CA ARG A 562 14.55 43.46 30.14
C ARG A 562 13.62 42.60 29.31
N TYR A 563 14.24 41.75 28.50
CA TYR A 563 13.57 40.62 27.88
C TYR A 563 13.32 39.57 28.96
N TRP A 564 12.07 39.27 29.21
CA TRP A 564 11.69 38.17 30.09
C TRP A 564 11.21 37.00 29.24
N SER A 565 11.63 35.80 29.64
CA SER A 565 11.38 34.55 28.91
C SER A 565 11.18 33.43 29.91
N GLY A 566 10.13 32.64 29.70
CA GLY A 566 9.78 31.54 30.59
C GLY A 566 8.28 31.49 30.85
N ILE A 567 7.87 30.54 31.68
CA ILE A 567 6.46 30.34 32.03
C ILE A 567 6.01 31.42 33.02
N ASP A 568 4.81 31.95 32.83
CA ASP A 568 4.18 32.81 33.83
C ASP A 568 3.81 31.98 35.08
N ASP A 569 4.09 32.47 36.28
CA ASP A 569 3.73 31.76 37.51
C ASP A 569 2.23 31.41 37.58
N ARG A 570 1.36 32.25 36.98
CA ARG A 570 -0.10 31.99 36.87
C ARG A 570 -0.42 30.79 36.00
N ASN A 571 0.39 30.56 34.97
CA ASN A 571 0.26 29.41 34.08
C ASN A 571 0.54 28.09 34.83
N LEU A 572 1.23 28.09 35.97
CA LEU A 572 1.38 26.87 36.78
C LEU A 572 0.05 26.37 37.37
N VAL A 573 -0.96 27.24 37.52
CA VAL A 573 -2.25 26.88 38.12
C VAL A 573 -3.04 25.87 37.27
N PRO A 574 -3.34 26.11 35.98
CA PRO A 574 -3.99 25.10 35.14
C PRO A 574 -3.18 23.81 35.05
N PHE A 575 -1.85 23.88 34.95
CA PHE A 575 -1.00 22.69 34.96
C PHE A 575 -1.14 21.89 36.27
N ALA A 576 -1.09 22.55 37.43
CA ALA A 576 -1.27 21.90 38.72
C ALA A 576 -2.65 21.25 38.87
N ILE A 577 -3.71 21.90 38.35
CA ILE A 577 -5.07 21.35 38.36
C ILE A 577 -5.13 20.07 37.52
N VAL A 578 -4.67 20.11 36.27
CA VAL A 578 -4.66 18.95 35.37
C VAL A 578 -3.86 17.79 35.99
N SER A 579 -2.65 18.08 36.49
CA SER A 579 -1.77 17.08 37.09
C SER A 579 -2.35 16.50 38.39
N ALA A 580 -3.05 17.31 39.22
CA ALA A 580 -3.71 16.83 40.43
C ALA A 580 -4.88 15.88 40.12
N TYR A 581 -5.73 16.23 39.14
CA TYR A 581 -6.81 15.35 38.69
C TYR A 581 -6.26 14.05 38.09
N ARG A 582 -5.22 14.15 37.27
CA ARG A 582 -4.51 12.98 36.74
C ARG A 582 -4.03 12.06 37.86
N ALA A 583 -3.32 12.62 38.84
CA ALA A 583 -2.82 11.87 39.98
C ALA A 583 -3.94 11.19 40.79
N LYS A 584 -5.10 11.84 40.93
CA LYS A 584 -6.29 11.25 41.56
C LYS A 584 -6.82 10.05 40.76
N LEU A 585 -7.02 10.20 39.44
CA LEU A 585 -7.52 9.13 38.56
C LEU A 585 -6.63 7.89 38.57
N TYR A 586 -5.31 8.07 38.49
CA TYR A 586 -4.36 6.95 38.52
C TYR A 586 -4.42 6.19 39.85
N ARG A 587 -4.60 6.88 40.97
CA ARG A 587 -4.72 6.25 42.30
C ARG A 587 -6.04 5.51 42.48
N GLU A 588 -7.12 6.00 41.89
CA GLU A 588 -8.42 5.32 41.90
C GLU A 588 -8.43 4.07 41.01
N LYS A 589 -7.68 4.08 39.89
CA LYS A 589 -7.57 2.96 38.95
C LYS A 589 -6.58 1.87 39.39
N GLN A 590 -5.58 2.18 40.22
CA GLN A 590 -4.67 1.15 40.72
C GLN A 590 -5.46 0.16 41.60
N PRO A 591 -5.43 -1.16 41.29
CA PRO A 591 -6.05 -2.14 42.17
C PRO A 591 -5.38 -2.01 43.53
N LYS A 592 -6.18 -1.85 44.59
CA LYS A 592 -5.67 -1.84 45.97
C LYS A 592 -4.88 -3.14 46.17
N GLN A 593 -3.55 -3.06 46.11
CA GLN A 593 -2.68 -4.13 46.56
C GLN A 593 -2.81 -4.12 48.08
N ASN A 594 -3.74 -4.94 48.58
CA ASN A 594 -3.93 -5.20 50.00
C ASN A 594 -2.77 -6.04 50.55
#